data_AF-A0A2D6NB86-F1
#
_entry.id   AF-A0A2D6NB86-F1
#
_cell.length_a   1.000
_cell.length_b   1.000
_cell.length_c   1.000
_cell.angle_alpha   90.00
_cell.angle_beta   90.00
_cell.angle_gamma   90.00
#
_symmetry.space_group_name_H-M   'P 1'
#
loop_
_entity.id
_entity.type
_entity.pdbx_description
1 polymer ?
#
loop_
_entity_poly.entity_id
_entity_poly.type
_entity_poly.pdbx_seq_one_letter_code
_entity_poly.pdbx_strand_id
1 'polypeptide(L)' 'MAERVNTGGLMSFDYSRLGKQELDDDKKKDIKDAYNRAAERRRKEKRNKIIIWIVIILILIVLGIFFLG' A
#
# COMPACT_ATOMS: atom_id res chain seq x y z
N MET A 1 -26.37 -10.33 -19.55
CA MET A 1 -25.76 -10.52 -20.89
C MET A 1 -24.27 -10.69 -20.66
N ALA A 2 -23.75 -11.92 -20.75
CA ALA A 2 -22.34 -12.21 -20.47
C ALA A 2 -21.53 -12.00 -21.75
N GLU A 3 -20.55 -11.10 -21.70
CA GLU A 3 -19.72 -10.74 -22.84
C GLU A 3 -18.61 -11.80 -23.01
N ARG A 4 -18.64 -12.53 -24.13
CA ARG A 4 -17.56 -13.47 -24.50
C ARG A 4 -16.44 -12.69 -25.18
N VAL A 5 -15.42 -12.35 -24.40
CA VAL A 5 -14.20 -11.73 -24.93
C VAL A 5 -13.28 -12.84 -25.43
N ASN A 6 -13.06 -12.91 -26.74
CA ASN A 6 -12.22 -13.94 -27.35
C ASN A 6 -10.81 -13.38 -27.60
N THR A 7 -9.85 -13.69 -26.74
CA THR A 7 -8.44 -13.31 -26.92
C THR A 7 -7.75 -14.30 -27.85
N GLY A 8 -8.02 -14.16 -29.15
CA GLY A 8 -7.13 -14.64 -30.23
C GLY A 8 -6.70 -16.12 -30.16
N GLY A 9 -7.53 -17.02 -29.64
CA GLY A 9 -7.30 -18.47 -29.71
C GLY A 9 -6.52 -19.12 -28.56
N LEU A 10 -6.19 -18.42 -27.47
CA LEU A 10 -5.46 -19.04 -26.34
C LEU A 10 -6.28 -19.32 -25.09
N MET A 11 -7.40 -18.63 -24.84
CA MET A 11 -8.28 -18.96 -23.71
C MET A 11 -9.61 -18.22 -23.82
N SER A 12 -10.74 -18.93 -23.75
CA SER A 12 -12.07 -18.31 -23.63
C SER A 12 -12.47 -18.26 -22.15
N PHE A 13 -12.62 -17.05 -21.61
CA PHE A 13 -13.10 -16.87 -20.24
C PHE A 13 -14.62 -16.80 -20.24
N ASP A 14 -15.26 -17.83 -19.68
CA ASP A 14 -16.72 -17.87 -19.55
C ASP A 14 -17.16 -17.32 -18.19
N TYR A 15 -17.55 -16.05 -18.17
CA TYR A 15 -18.07 -15.38 -16.98
C TYR A 15 -19.54 -15.70 -16.69
N SER A 16 -20.23 -16.51 -17.52
CA SER A 16 -21.64 -16.84 -17.32
C SER A 16 -21.92 -17.72 -16.10
N ARG A 17 -20.89 -18.42 -15.59
CA ARG A 17 -20.97 -19.30 -14.40
C ARG A 17 -20.41 -18.68 -13.13
N LEU A 18 -19.88 -17.46 -13.21
CA LEU A 18 -19.45 -16.72 -12.02
C LEU A 18 -20.68 -16.08 -11.38
N GLY A 19 -21.52 -16.92 -10.77
CA GLY A 19 -22.45 -16.47 -9.75
C GLY A 19 -21.66 -15.64 -8.73
N LYS A 20 -22.26 -14.53 -8.27
CA LYS A 20 -21.68 -13.56 -7.34
C LYS A 20 -20.79 -14.30 -6.34
N GLN A 21 -19.48 -14.23 -6.52
CA GLN A 21 -18.52 -14.86 -5.61
C GLN A 21 -18.59 -14.03 -4.33
N GLU A 22 -19.51 -14.38 -3.45
CA GLU A 22 -19.55 -13.80 -2.12
C GLU A 22 -18.24 -14.20 -1.45
N LEU A 23 -17.42 -13.18 -1.19
CA LEU A 23 -16.24 -13.36 -0.37
C LEU A 23 -16.71 -13.92 0.95
N ASP A 24 -16.35 -15.18 1.18
CA ASP A 24 -16.47 -15.86 2.46
C ASP A 24 -15.96 -14.92 3.57
N ASP A 25 -16.69 -14.82 4.67
CA ASP A 25 -16.48 -13.74 5.65
C ASP A 25 -15.07 -13.75 6.26
N ASP A 26 -14.43 -14.92 6.31
CA ASP A 26 -13.04 -15.10 6.71
C ASP A 26 -12.06 -14.40 5.75
N LYS A 27 -12.31 -14.46 4.43
CA LYS A 27 -11.47 -13.77 3.44
C LYS A 27 -11.61 -12.25 3.53
N LYS A 28 -12.79 -11.73 3.93
CA LYS A 28 -12.97 -10.30 4.16
C LYS A 28 -12.15 -9.82 5.37
N LYS A 29 -12.06 -10.65 6.41
CA LYS A 29 -11.26 -10.35 7.61
C LYS A 29 -9.77 -10.28 7.29
N ASP A 30 -9.26 -11.23 6.52
CA ASP A 30 -7.85 -11.25 6.11
C ASP A 30 -7.47 -10.02 5.27
N ILE A 31 -8.36 -9.62 4.35
CA ILE A 31 -8.17 -8.41 3.55
C ILE A 31 -8.13 -7.17 4.46
N LYS A 32 -9.08 -7.06 5.39
CA LYS A 32 -9.15 -5.94 6.33
C LYS A 32 -7.89 -5.85 7.19
N ASP A 33 -7.40 -6.98 7.69
CA ASP A 33 -6.19 -7.04 8.50
C ASP A 33 -4.93 -6.69 7.70
N ALA A 34 -4.84 -7.10 6.42
CA ALA A 34 -3.75 -6.70 5.55
C ALA A 34 -3.74 -5.18 5.28
N TYR A 35 -4.92 -4.59 5.03
CA TYR A 35 -5.06 -3.14 4.87
C TYR A 35 -4.68 -2.38 6.14
N ASN A 36 -5.10 -2.87 7.32
CA ASN A 36 -4.75 -2.27 8.60
C ASN A 36 -3.23 -2.32 8.85
N ARG A 37 -2.59 -3.47 8.62
CA ARG A 37 -1.12 -3.60 8.74
C ARG A 37 -0.37 -2.66 7.80
N ALA A 38 -0.84 -2.49 6.57
CA ALA A 38 -0.25 -1.55 5.61
C ALA A 38 -0.43 -0.09 6.04
N ALA A 39 -1.62 0.27 6.55
CA ALA A 39 -1.91 1.60 7.05
C ALA A 39 -1.05 1.96 8.27
N GLU A 40 -0.83 1.02 9.18
CA GLU A 40 0.05 1.21 10.34
C GLU A 40 1.51 1.44 9.93
N ARG A 41 2.03 0.67 8.97
CA ARG A 41 3.39 0.87 8.43
C ARG A 41 3.55 2.27 7.85
N ARG A 42 2.59 2.71 7.01
CA ARG A 42 2.59 4.07 6.43
C ARG A 42 2.57 5.17 7.49
N ARG A 43 1.83 4.98 8.59
CA ARG A 43 1.79 5.95 9.71
C ARG A 43 3.14 6.01 10.45
N LYS A 44 3.78 4.86 10.68
CA LYS A 44 5.12 4.79 11.32
C LYS A 44 6.20 5.41 10.44
N GLU A 45 6.19 5.12 9.14
CA GLU A 45 7.16 5.67 8.18
C GLU A 45 7.08 7.20 8.08
N LYS A 46 5.87 7.79 8.07
CA LYS A 46 5.71 9.25 8.06
C LYS A 46 6.32 9.92 9.28
N ARG A 47 6.10 9.35 10.49
CA ARG A 47 6.69 9.88 11.73
C ARG A 47 8.21 9.78 11.71
N ASN A 48 8.75 8.62 11.31
CA ASN A 48 10.20 8.43 11.23
C ASN A 48 10.84 9.37 10.20
N LYS A 49 10.20 9.60 9.05
CA LYS A 49 10.69 10.53 8.02
C LYS A 49 10.79 11.96 8.57
N ILE A 50 9.79 12.42 9.34
CA ILE A 50 9.82 13.74 9.97
C ILE A 50 10.96 13.82 11.00
N ILE A 51 11.10 12.81 11.86
CA ILE A 51 12.18 12.76 12.86
C ILE A 51 13.56 12.80 12.19
N ILE A 52 13.76 12.02 11.13
CA ILE A 52 15.01 12.01 10.35
C ILE A 52 15.31 13.40 9.79
N TRP A 53 14.32 14.10 9.21
CA TRP A 53 14.51 15.46 8.70
C TRP A 53 14.88 16.45 9.81
N ILE A 54 14.23 16.35 10.97
CA ILE A 54 14.55 17.19 12.13
C ILE A 54 16.00 16.96 12.57
N VAL A 55 16.44 15.69 12.67
CA VAL A 55 17.82 15.35 13.05
C VAL A 55 18.83 15.89 12.03
N ILE A 56 18.56 15.77 10.74
CA ILE A 56 19.43 16.31 9.68
C ILE A 56 19.56 17.83 9.81
N ILE A 57 18.45 18.55 9.99
CA ILE A 57 18.46 20.01 10.17
C ILE A 57 19.27 20.39 11.42
N LEU A 58 19.10 19.65 12.51
CA LEU A 58 19.82 19.90 13.76
C LEU A 58 21.33 19.74 13.59
N ILE A 59 21.78 18.70 12.87
CA ILE A 59 23.19 18.49 12.53
C ILE A 59 23.72 19.64 11.67
N LEU A 60 22.97 20.10 10.67
CA LEU A 60 23.38 21.22 9.81
C LEU A 60 23.52 22.53 10.59
N ILE A 61 22.64 22.79 11.55
CA ILE A 61 22.75 23.97 12.44
C ILE A 61 24.01 23.88 13.29
N VAL A 62 24.29 22.73 13.89
CA VAL A 62 25.49 22.51 14.71
C VAL A 62 26.77 22.70 13.88
N LEU A 63 26.82 22.12 12.68
CA LEU A 63 27.95 22.30 11.76
C LEU A 63 28.10 23.75 11.30
N GLY A 64 26.98 24.43 11.02
CA GLY A 64 26.99 25.84 10.64
C GLY A 64 27.56 26.74 11.75
N ILE A 65 27.14 26.53 12.99
CA ILE A 65 27.68 27.26 14.15
C ILE A 65 29.16 26.94 14.34
N PHE A 66 29.58 25.68 14.18
CA PHE A 66 30.97 25.27 14.36
C PHE A 66 31.91 25.83 13.28
N PHE A 67 31.43 26.09 12.07
CA PHE A 67 32.24 26.67 10.99
C PHE A 67 32.22 28.20 10.96
N LEU A 68 31.16 28.85 11.48
CA LEU A 68 31.04 30.31 11.54
C LEU A 68 31.51 30.93 12.86
N GLY A 69 31.54 30.17 13.95
CA GLY A 69 32.09 30.57 15.25
C GLY A 69 33.56 30.22 15.37
#